data_AF-A0A2T2R5D0-F1
#
_entry.id   AF-A0A2T2R5D0-F1
#
_cell.length_a   1.000
_cell.length_b   1.000
_cell.length_c   1.000
_cell.angle_alpha   90.00
_cell.angle_beta   90.00
_cell.angle_gamma   90.00
#
_symmetry.space_group_name_H-M   'P 1'
#
loop_
_entity.id
_entity.type
_entity.pdbx_description
1 polymer ?
#
loop_
_entity_poly.entity_id
_entity_poly.type
_entity_poly.pdbx_seq_one_letter_code
_entity_poly.pdbx_strand_id
1 'polypeptide(L)' 'MLDDHTFDILNQLSQESKSLWRIQNEYLPNAKEEGHDECVAFWERMIEDKQEHIEELSKLLDGEL' A
#
# COMPACT_ATOMS: atom_id res chain seq x y z
N MET A 1 -15.32 21.88 1.47
CA MET A 1 -15.22 20.50 0.96
C MET A 1 -13.92 20.42 0.20
N LEU A 2 -13.22 19.28 0.28
CA LEU A 2 -12.14 18.99 -0.66
C LEU A 2 -12.75 18.90 -2.06
N ASP A 3 -12.00 19.30 -3.07
CA ASP A 3 -12.35 18.98 -4.45
C ASP A 3 -12.22 17.46 -4.69
N ASP A 4 -12.86 17.00 -5.75
CA ASP A 4 -12.90 15.58 -6.09
C ASP A 4 -11.49 15.00 -6.29
N HIS A 5 -10.54 15.78 -6.82
CA HIS A 5 -9.19 15.31 -7.09
C HIS A 5 -8.38 15.09 -5.80
N THR A 6 -8.41 16.06 -4.88
CA THR A 6 -7.77 15.93 -3.57
C THR A 6 -8.38 14.79 -2.75
N PHE A 7 -9.70 14.62 -2.85
CA PHE A 7 -10.39 13.50 -2.19
C PHE A 7 -9.95 12.15 -2.75
N ASP A 8 -9.81 12.02 -4.07
CA ASP A 8 -9.38 10.78 -4.72
C ASP A 8 -7.96 10.38 -4.29
N ILE A 9 -7.03 11.34 -4.21
CA ILE A 9 -5.66 11.09 -3.74
C ILE A 9 -5.66 10.59 -2.28
N LEU A 10 -6.40 11.27 -1.40
CA LEU A 10 -6.50 10.88 0.01
C LEU A 10 -7.14 9.49 0.18
N ASN A 11 -8.20 9.22 -0.58
CA ASN A 11 -8.85 7.92 -0.55
C ASN A 11 -7.88 6.82 -1.01
N GLN A 12 -7.15 7.02 -2.11
CA GLN A 12 -6.19 6.04 -2.60
C GLN A 12 -5.04 5.82 -1.60
N LEU A 13 -4.50 6.89 -1.03
CA LEU A 13 -3.45 6.82 0.01
C LEU A 13 -3.92 5.98 1.21
N SER A 14 -5.18 6.15 1.63
CA SER A 14 -5.79 5.35 2.70
C SER A 14 -5.88 3.87 2.34
N GLN A 15 -6.28 3.54 1.11
CA GLN A 15 -6.38 2.15 0.65
C GLN A 15 -5.01 1.48 0.58
N GLU A 16 -4.01 2.15 0.04
CA GLU A 16 -2.66 1.60 -0.05
C GLU A 16 -2.06 1.36 1.33
N SER A 17 -2.19 2.33 2.25
CA SER A 17 -1.72 2.19 3.63
C SER A 17 -2.37 1.00 4.36
N LYS A 18 -3.69 0.83 4.21
CA LYS A 18 -4.41 -0.32 4.80
C LYS A 18 -4.00 -1.64 4.15
N SER A 19 -3.79 -1.65 2.83
CA SER A 19 -3.36 -2.85 2.13
C SER A 19 -1.94 -3.25 2.51
N LEU A 20 -1.02 -2.30 2.62
CA LEU A 20 0.35 -2.53 3.06
C LEU A 20 0.38 -3.16 4.45
N TRP A 21 -0.38 -2.59 5.40
CA TRP A 21 -0.48 -3.14 6.74
C TRP A 21 -0.96 -4.60 6.75
N ARG A 22 -2.02 -4.93 5.99
CA ARG A 22 -2.54 -6.30 5.90
C ARG A 22 -1.51 -7.27 5.32
N ILE A 23 -0.79 -6.86 4.27
CA ILE A 23 0.24 -7.72 3.67
C ILE A 23 1.35 -8.00 4.68
N GLN A 24 1.86 -6.97 5.36
CA GLN A 24 2.96 -7.11 6.32
C GLN A 24 2.59 -7.91 7.57
N ASN A 25 1.37 -7.73 8.09
CA ASN A 25 0.98 -8.27 9.39
C ASN A 25 0.16 -9.55 9.32
N GLU A 26 -0.46 -9.85 8.17
CA GLU A 26 -1.32 -11.03 8.02
C GLU A 26 -0.87 -11.91 6.84
N TYR A 27 -0.76 -11.37 5.63
CA TYR A 27 -0.62 -12.22 4.43
C TYR A 27 0.77 -12.81 4.27
N LEU A 28 1.82 -12.00 4.46
CA LEU A 28 3.20 -12.47 4.39
C LEU A 28 3.53 -13.47 5.51
N PRO A 29 3.17 -13.22 6.80
CA PRO A 29 3.35 -14.20 7.86
C PRO A 29 2.65 -15.52 7.57
N ASN A 30 1.40 -15.49 7.11
CA ASN A 30 0.65 -16.69 6.77
C ASN A 30 1.34 -17.47 5.63
N ALA A 31 1.71 -16.80 4.53
CA ALA A 31 2.41 -17.45 3.42
C ALA A 31 3.75 -18.08 3.85
N LYS A 32 4.47 -17.45 4.80
CA LYS A 32 5.71 -18.00 5.39
C LYS A 32 5.42 -19.23 6.25
N GLU A 33 4.36 -19.21 7.05
CA GLU A 33 3.96 -20.34 7.91
C GLU A 33 3.52 -21.57 7.08
N GLU A 34 2.80 -21.33 5.98
CA GLU A 34 2.32 -22.40 5.09
C GLU A 34 3.37 -22.91 4.09
N GLY A 35 4.55 -22.28 4.03
CA GLY A 35 5.66 -22.69 3.15
C GLY A 35 5.41 -22.38 1.67
N HIS A 36 4.69 -21.31 1.36
CA HIS A 36 4.36 -20.89 0.00
C HIS A 36 5.38 -19.89 -0.55
N ASP A 37 6.58 -20.35 -0.92
CA ASP A 37 7.72 -19.50 -1.32
C ASP A 37 7.41 -18.52 -2.47
N GLU A 38 6.65 -18.94 -3.48
CA GLU A 38 6.25 -18.05 -4.59
C GLU A 38 5.34 -16.91 -4.11
N CYS A 39 4.42 -17.20 -3.18
CA CYS A 39 3.55 -16.21 -2.56
C CYS A 39 4.35 -15.25 -1.67
N VAL A 40 5.34 -15.77 -0.93
CA VAL A 40 6.25 -14.94 -0.12
C VAL A 40 6.97 -13.92 -0.99
N ALA A 41 7.60 -14.37 -2.09
CA ALA A 41 8.30 -13.48 -3.02
C ALA A 41 7.36 -12.48 -3.70
N PHE A 42 6.10 -12.86 -3.95
CA PHE A 42 5.09 -11.94 -4.43
C PHE A 42 4.73 -10.87 -3.40
N TRP A 43 4.48 -11.26 -2.14
CA TRP A 43 4.12 -10.33 -1.08
C TRP A 43 5.24 -9.38 -0.72
N GLU A 44 6.50 -9.82 -0.77
CA GLU A 44 7.66 -8.96 -0.54
C GLU A 44 7.77 -7.88 -1.62
N ARG A 45 7.61 -8.21 -2.90
CA ARG A 45 7.54 -7.21 -3.99
C ARG A 45 6.36 -6.26 -3.84
N MET A 46 5.17 -6.79 -3.51
CA MET A 46 3.98 -5.97 -3.29
C MET A 46 4.14 -4.98 -2.12
N ILE A 47 4.98 -5.29 -1.12
CA ILE A 47 5.29 -4.36 -0.03
C ILE A 47 6.10 -3.18 -0.57
N GLU A 48 7.14 -3.44 -1.37
CA GLU A 48 7.99 -2.41 -1.98
C GLU A 48 7.15 -1.50 -2.90
N ASP A 49 6.41 -2.09 -3.84
CA ASP A 49 5.56 -1.33 -4.78
C ASP A 49 4.57 -0.41 -4.03
N LYS A 50 3.99 -0.88 -2.92
CA LYS A 50 3.04 -0.09 -2.13
C LYS A 50 3.70 1.04 -1.36
N GLN A 51 4.92 0.84 -0.86
CA GLN A 51 5.67 1.89 -0.19
C GLN A 51 5.99 3.02 -1.18
N GLU A 52 6.39 2.68 -2.40
CA GLU A 52 6.64 3.64 -3.48
C GLU A 52 5.35 4.41 -3.83
N HIS A 53 4.23 3.72 -4.05
CA HIS A 53 2.95 4.38 -4.33
C HIS A 53 2.49 5.30 -3.18
N ILE A 54 2.66 4.90 -1.92
CA ILE A 54 2.34 5.74 -0.76
C ILE A 54 3.19 7.02 -0.76
N GLU A 55 4.48 6.91 -1.08
CA GLU A 55 5.36 8.07 -1.17
C GLU A 55 4.94 9.01 -2.31
N GLU A 56 4.63 8.47 -3.49
CA GLU A 56 4.16 9.26 -4.64
C GLU A 56 2.81 9.94 -4.35
N LEU A 57 1.84 9.22 -3.79
CA LEU A 57 0.55 9.76 -3.40
C LEU A 57 0.69 10.86 -2.33
N SER A 58 1.62 10.71 -1.39
CA SER A 58 1.90 11.74 -0.39
C SER A 58 2.48 13.00 -1.04
N LYS A 59 3.40 12.86 -2.00
CA LYS A 59 3.94 14.00 -2.76
C LYS A 59 2.88 14.70 -3.60
N LEU A 60 1.95 13.94 -4.21
CA LEU A 60 0.82 14.51 -4.95
C LEU A 60 -0.08 15.32 -4.00
N LEU A 61 -0.41 14.76 -2.84
CA LEU A 61 -1.21 15.45 -1.83
C LEU A 61 -0.55 16.75 -1.35
N ASP A 62 0.76 16.74 -1.09
CA ASP A 62 1.51 17.94 -0.71
C ASP A 62 1.49 19.04 -1.79
N GLY A 63 1.30 18.66 -3.07
CA GLY A 63 1.17 19.60 -4.19
C GLY A 63 -0.22 20.24 -4.31
N GLU A 64 -1.26 19.59 -3.76
CA GLU A 64 -2.64 20.08 -3.79
C GLU A 64 -3.00 20.97 -2.56
N LEU A 65 -2.16 20.97 -1.51
CA LEU A 65 -2.34 21.72 -0.24
C LEU A 65 -1.62 23.08 -0.23
#